data_AF-A0AAE0RYL6-F1
#
_entry.id   AF-A0AAE0RYL6-F1
#
_cell.length_a   1.000
_cell.length_b   1.000
_cell.length_c   1.000
_cell.angle_alpha   90.00
_cell.angle_beta   90.00
_cell.angle_gamma   90.00
#
_symmetry.space_group_name_H-M   'P 1'
#
loop_
_entity.id
_entity.type
_entity.pdbx_description
1 polymer ?
#
loop_
_entity_poly.entity_id
_entity_poly.type
_entity_poly.pdbx_seq_one_letter_code
_entity_poly.pdbx_strand_id
1 'polypeptide(L)'
;MEDSWFHGLVVKIKCPSFDFRPFYSLILNHLKNASANRTSKKSTPRKNTKCSRKCQQFEIPIRTYDIDVFRRLIQFVHSGSVSITMETVVGILCGAVQFGFKDLEKACLEMVQRGISRGFTEILINTAKVYSQHKSASELLSKFRGEGYDIANR
;
A
#
# COMPACT_ATOMS: atom_id res chain seq x y z
N MET A 1 -22.98 -28.94 13.96
CA MET A 1 -23.80 -28.12 13.05
C MET A 1 -23.68 -26.71 13.56
N GLU A 2 -22.73 -25.96 13.01
CA GLU A 2 -22.67 -24.50 13.03
C GLU A 2 -21.82 -24.12 11.82
N ASP A 3 -22.34 -23.17 11.05
CA ASP A 3 -22.29 -23.20 9.59
C ASP A 3 -21.08 -22.50 8.96
N SER A 4 -20.55 -23.19 7.96
CA SER A 4 -19.50 -22.78 7.04
C SER A 4 -19.95 -21.65 6.11
N TRP A 5 -19.57 -20.38 6.37
CA TRP A 5 -19.65 -19.31 5.35
C TRP A 5 -18.55 -18.24 5.47
N PHE A 6 -17.28 -18.64 5.61
CA PHE A 6 -16.13 -17.76 5.31
C PHE A 6 -15.41 -18.27 4.06
N HIS A 7 -16.06 -18.21 2.90
CA HIS A 7 -15.35 -18.31 1.62
C HIS A 7 -14.90 -16.91 1.20
N GLY A 8 -13.80 -16.47 1.81
CA GLY A 8 -13.08 -15.27 1.39
C GLY A 8 -12.78 -15.34 -0.10
N LEU A 9 -13.29 -14.36 -0.85
CA LEU A 9 -13.02 -14.21 -2.27
C LEU A 9 -11.54 -13.82 -2.44
N VAL A 10 -10.65 -14.81 -2.50
CA VAL A 10 -9.21 -14.57 -2.71
C VAL A 10 -8.95 -14.46 -4.21
N VAL A 11 -8.74 -13.24 -4.69
CA VAL A 11 -8.42 -13.00 -6.11
C VAL A 11 -6.91 -12.91 -6.27
N LYS A 12 -6.33 -13.76 -7.15
CA LYS A 12 -4.92 -13.69 -7.53
C LYS A 12 -4.78 -12.82 -8.77
N ILE A 13 -4.26 -11.61 -8.60
CA ILE A 13 -3.99 -10.69 -9.71
C ILE A 13 -2.59 -11.00 -10.22
N LYS A 14 -2.39 -11.11 -11.53
CA LYS A 14 -1.08 -11.26 -12.17
C LYS A 14 -0.91 -10.18 -13.24
N CYS A 15 0.10 -9.33 -13.11
CA CYS A 15 0.40 -8.29 -14.08
C CYS A 15 1.49 -8.76 -15.07
N PRO A 16 1.28 -8.61 -16.38
CA PRO A 16 2.22 -9.07 -17.40
C PRO A 16 3.44 -8.15 -17.58
N SER A 17 3.31 -6.86 -17.25
CA SER A 17 4.36 -5.85 -17.43
C SER A 17 4.83 -5.36 -16.06
N PHE A 18 5.86 -6.02 -15.54
CA PHE A 18 6.32 -5.82 -14.17
C PHE A 18 7.47 -4.79 -14.11
N ASP A 19 7.23 -3.59 -13.56
CA ASP A 19 8.19 -2.47 -13.58
C ASP A 19 8.59 -2.03 -12.16
N PHE A 20 9.87 -2.22 -11.78
CA PHE A 20 10.44 -1.97 -10.45
C PHE A 20 10.67 -0.48 -10.11
N ARG A 21 10.42 0.42 -11.07
CA ARG A 21 10.70 1.86 -10.97
C ARG A 21 10.12 2.59 -9.74
N PRO A 22 8.92 2.28 -9.20
CA PRO A 22 8.35 3.08 -8.12
C PRO A 22 9.05 2.92 -6.75
N PHE A 23 9.64 1.76 -6.46
CA PHE A 23 10.44 1.60 -5.24
C PHE A 23 11.85 2.19 -5.39
N TYR A 24 12.42 2.06 -6.60
CA TYR A 24 13.71 2.66 -6.91
C TYR A 24 13.66 4.19 -6.80
N SER A 25 12.56 4.82 -7.24
CA SER A 25 12.39 6.27 -7.10
C SER A 25 12.26 6.73 -5.64
N LEU A 26 11.58 5.95 -4.78
CA LEU A 26 11.50 6.23 -3.34
C LEU A 26 12.89 6.21 -2.69
N ILE A 27 13.70 5.19 -3.02
CA ILE A 27 15.08 5.03 -2.54
C ILE A 27 15.95 6.19 -3.02
N LEU A 28 15.90 6.52 -4.33
CA LEU A 28 16.68 7.61 -4.90
C LEU A 28 16.33 8.98 -4.30
N ASN A 29 15.04 9.26 -4.07
CA ASN A 29 14.61 10.54 -3.52
C ASN A 29 15.11 10.71 -2.07
N HIS A 30 15.08 9.64 -1.28
CA HIS A 30 15.64 9.65 0.08
C HIS A 30 17.17 9.82 0.09
N LEU A 31 17.90 9.16 -0.82
CA LEU A 31 19.35 9.33 -0.96
C LEU A 31 19.72 10.76 -1.37
N LYS A 32 18.94 11.38 -2.26
CA LYS A 32 19.13 12.77 -2.68
C LYS A 32 18.91 13.74 -1.52
N ASN A 33 17.87 13.53 -0.71
CA ASN A 33 17.57 14.34 0.47
C ASN A 33 18.62 14.17 1.58
N ALA A 34 19.18 12.97 1.75
CA ALA A 34 20.27 12.71 2.69
C ALA A 34 21.61 13.36 2.29
N SER A 35 21.85 13.54 0.98
CA SER A 35 23.04 14.24 0.47
C SER A 35 22.92 15.77 0.58
N ALA A 36 21.72 16.33 0.41
CA ALA A 36 21.49 17.77 0.51
C ALA A 36 21.70 18.33 1.93
N ASN A 37 21.50 17.50 2.97
CA ASN A 37 21.72 17.90 4.37
C ASN A 37 23.19 17.84 4.84
N ARG A 38 24.15 17.48 3.97
CA ARG A 38 25.59 17.37 4.34
C ARG A 38 26.43 18.61 4.02
N THR A 39 25.87 19.66 3.44
CA THR A 39 26.60 20.91 3.15
C THR A 39 26.58 21.86 4.34
N SER A 40 27.21 21.48 5.46
CA SER A 40 27.88 22.41 6.38
C SER A 40 28.54 21.63 7.53
N LYS A 41 29.83 21.34 7.40
CA LYS A 41 30.83 21.36 8.50
C LYS A 41 32.23 21.06 7.94
N LYS A 42 33.16 21.97 8.24
CA LYS A 42 34.51 22.10 7.69
C LYS A 42 35.54 21.25 8.47
N SER A 43 36.44 20.62 7.72
CA SER A 43 37.85 20.22 7.99
C SER A 43 38.24 19.27 9.13
N THR A 44 38.96 18.18 8.82
CA THR A 44 40.44 18.00 8.99
C THR A 44 40.87 16.56 8.61
N PRO A 45 42.13 16.31 8.19
CA PRO A 45 42.59 14.98 7.78
C PRO A 45 43.39 14.27 8.89
N ARG A 46 43.02 13.05 9.30
CA ARG A 46 43.99 12.11 9.90
C ARG A 46 43.51 10.65 9.99
N LYS A 47 44.43 9.78 9.52
CA LYS A 47 44.75 8.40 9.93
C LYS A 47 43.75 7.26 9.65
N ASN A 48 44.11 6.54 8.59
CA ASN A 48 44.09 5.08 8.43
C ASN A 48 43.49 4.29 9.60
N THR A 49 42.21 3.96 9.48
CA THR A 49 41.56 2.92 10.30
C THR A 49 40.85 1.99 9.32
N LYS A 50 41.10 0.69 9.47
CA LYS A 50 40.50 -0.41 8.70
C LYS A 50 39.05 -0.10 8.32
N CYS A 51 38.73 -0.28 7.04
CA CYS A 51 37.38 -0.16 6.50
C CYS A 51 36.50 -1.28 7.09
N SER A 52 36.09 -1.13 8.36
CA SER A 52 34.83 -1.66 8.81
C SER A 52 33.79 -0.82 8.09
N ARG A 53 33.33 -1.31 6.94
CA ARG A 53 32.13 -0.77 6.29
C ARG A 53 31.02 -0.93 7.32
N LYS A 54 30.82 0.07 8.18
CA LYS A 54 29.55 0.26 8.87
C LYS A 54 28.57 0.51 7.74
N CYS A 55 27.95 -0.56 7.25
CA CYS A 55 26.72 -0.46 6.47
C CYS A 55 25.81 0.38 7.34
N GLN A 56 25.64 1.66 6.99
CA GLN A 56 24.74 2.55 7.68
C GLN A 56 23.36 1.90 7.51
N GLN A 57 22.89 1.23 8.55
CA GLN A 57 21.58 0.60 8.57
C GLN A 57 20.57 1.74 8.43
N PHE A 58 19.91 1.80 7.28
CA PHE A 58 18.93 2.82 6.96
C PHE A 58 17.55 2.21 7.19
N GLU A 59 16.88 2.66 8.25
CA GLU A 59 15.54 2.23 8.61
C GLU A 59 14.53 3.30 8.17
N ILE A 60 13.56 2.91 7.35
CA ILE A 60 12.45 3.77 6.94
C ILE A 60 11.20 3.27 7.66
N PRO A 61 10.70 3.99 8.69
CA PRO A 61 9.49 3.59 9.39
C PRO A 61 8.25 3.87 8.51
N ILE A 62 7.57 2.80 8.08
CA ILE A 62 6.33 2.89 7.32
C ILE A 62 5.17 2.72 8.29
N ARG A 63 4.48 3.82 8.62
CA ARG A 63 3.32 3.83 9.54
C ARG A 63 1.97 3.97 8.84
N THR A 64 2.00 4.13 7.52
CA THR A 64 0.83 4.47 6.70
C THR A 64 -0.02 3.25 6.36
N TYR A 65 0.57 2.06 6.44
CA TYR A 65 -0.08 0.80 6.05
C TYR A 65 0.09 -0.24 7.14
N ASP A 66 -0.94 -1.07 7.29
CA ASP A 66 -0.81 -2.33 8.01
C ASP A 66 0.30 -3.20 7.38
N ILE A 67 1.00 -3.94 8.23
CA ILE A 67 2.10 -4.83 7.86
C ILE A 67 1.63 -5.83 6.79
N ASP A 68 0.41 -6.32 6.91
CA ASP A 68 -0.16 -7.30 5.98
C ASP A 68 -0.43 -6.72 4.58
N VAL A 69 -0.92 -5.49 4.53
CA VAL A 69 -1.16 -4.77 3.26
C VAL A 69 0.15 -4.38 2.61
N PHE A 70 1.10 -3.87 3.40
CA PHE A 70 2.41 -3.50 2.89
C PHE A 70 3.17 -4.71 2.35
N ARG A 71 3.17 -5.85 3.07
CA ARG A 71 3.80 -7.09 2.59
C ARG A 71 3.20 -7.57 1.27
N ARG A 72 1.88 -7.44 1.09
CA ARG A 72 1.18 -7.77 -0.16
C ARG A 72 1.57 -6.85 -1.31
N LEU A 73 1.73 -5.55 -1.06
CA LEU A 73 2.24 -4.60 -2.06
C LEU A 73 3.68 -4.94 -2.47
N ILE A 74 4.55 -5.27 -1.51
CA ILE A 74 5.93 -5.72 -1.81
C ILE A 74 5.93 -7.05 -2.56
N GLN A 75 5.07 -7.99 -2.18
CA GLN A 75 4.93 -9.27 -2.90
C GLN A 75 4.49 -9.05 -4.35
N PHE A 76 3.51 -8.17 -4.56
CA PHE A 76 3.12 -7.75 -5.89
C PHE A 76 4.33 -7.20 -6.66
N VAL A 77 5.17 -6.41 -5.97
CA VAL A 77 6.39 -5.83 -6.56
C VAL A 77 7.50 -6.84 -6.85
N HIS A 78 7.51 -8.02 -6.23
CA HIS A 78 8.56 -9.01 -6.51
C HIS A 78 8.08 -10.09 -7.46
N SER A 79 6.81 -10.46 -7.38
CA SER A 79 6.27 -11.63 -8.07
C SER A 79 5.27 -11.26 -9.17
N GLY A 80 4.95 -9.98 -9.35
CA GLY A 80 3.91 -9.50 -10.24
C GLY A 80 2.52 -10.05 -9.93
N SER A 81 2.35 -10.67 -8.75
CA SER A 81 1.07 -11.23 -8.34
C SER A 81 0.84 -11.16 -6.84
N VAL A 82 -0.42 -11.00 -6.48
CA VAL A 82 -0.85 -10.87 -5.08
C VAL A 82 -2.25 -11.44 -4.90
N SER A 83 -2.50 -11.99 -3.71
CA SER A 83 -3.81 -12.46 -3.28
C SER A 83 -4.50 -11.38 -2.44
N ILE A 84 -5.70 -10.99 -2.85
CA ILE A 84 -6.45 -9.91 -2.21
C ILE A 84 -7.76 -10.46 -1.64
N THR A 85 -8.11 -9.99 -0.45
CA THR A 85 -9.38 -10.27 0.23
C THR A 85 -10.22 -9.00 0.32
N MET A 86 -11.52 -9.14 0.59
CA MET A 86 -12.42 -7.98 0.75
C MET A 86 -12.03 -7.06 1.91
N GLU A 87 -11.34 -7.60 2.92
CA GLU A 87 -10.84 -6.84 4.07
C GLU A 87 -9.56 -6.05 3.75
N THR A 88 -8.77 -6.55 2.79
CA THR A 88 -7.46 -5.97 2.45
C THR A 88 -7.52 -5.12 1.17
N VAL A 89 -8.59 -5.24 0.37
CA VAL A 89 -8.70 -4.59 -0.95
C VAL A 89 -8.58 -3.08 -0.90
N VAL A 90 -9.17 -2.42 0.11
CA VAL A 90 -9.14 -0.96 0.20
C VAL A 90 -7.74 -0.45 0.54
N GLY A 91 -7.03 -1.13 1.44
CA GLY A 91 -5.64 -0.80 1.76
C GLY A 91 -4.70 -1.01 0.58
N ILE A 92 -4.88 -2.11 -0.16
CA ILE A 92 -4.09 -2.39 -1.37
C ILE A 92 -4.41 -1.40 -2.48
N LEU A 93 -5.67 -1.01 -2.65
CA LEU A 93 -6.08 0.05 -3.59
C LEU A 93 -5.41 1.38 -3.25
N CYS A 94 -5.37 1.77 -1.98
CA CYS A 94 -4.69 2.98 -1.53
C CYS A 94 -3.19 2.94 -1.86
N GLY A 95 -2.54 1.80 -1.63
CA GLY A 95 -1.16 1.57 -2.04
C GLY A 95 -0.98 1.62 -3.56
N ALA A 96 -1.86 0.97 -4.32
CA ALA A 96 -1.80 0.93 -5.77
C ALA A 96 -1.87 2.34 -6.39
N VAL A 97 -2.80 3.17 -5.92
CA VAL A 97 -2.92 4.58 -6.34
C VAL A 97 -1.68 5.38 -5.95
N GLN A 98 -1.18 5.21 -4.72
CA GLN A 98 -0.03 5.97 -4.22
C GLN A 98 1.28 5.62 -4.94
N PHE A 99 1.49 4.35 -5.26
CA PHE A 99 2.71 3.87 -5.93
C PHE A 99 2.57 3.80 -7.46
N GLY A 100 1.38 4.06 -8.02
CA GLY A 100 1.14 4.11 -9.46
C GLY A 100 0.96 2.74 -10.14
N PHE A 101 0.52 1.71 -9.41
CA PHE A 101 0.24 0.38 -9.96
C PHE A 101 -1.15 0.35 -10.64
N LYS A 102 -1.24 0.86 -11.88
CA LYS A 102 -2.52 1.01 -12.60
C LYS A 102 -3.30 -0.30 -12.80
N ASP A 103 -2.61 -1.39 -13.12
CA ASP A 103 -3.27 -2.70 -13.32
C ASP A 103 -3.83 -3.25 -12.01
N LEU A 104 -3.10 -3.05 -10.91
CA LEU A 104 -3.54 -3.44 -9.57
C LEU A 104 -4.70 -2.57 -9.10
N GLU A 105 -4.64 -1.27 -9.36
CA GLU A 105 -5.72 -0.32 -9.07
C GLU A 105 -7.02 -0.73 -9.75
N LYS A 106 -6.97 -0.99 -11.06
CA LYS A 106 -8.15 -1.42 -11.83
C LYS A 106 -8.76 -2.71 -11.28
N ALA A 107 -7.93 -3.72 -11.01
CA ALA A 107 -8.40 -4.99 -10.46
C ALA A 107 -8.98 -4.85 -9.05
N CYS A 108 -8.42 -3.96 -8.21
CA CYS A 108 -8.99 -3.65 -6.90
C CYS A 108 -10.34 -2.95 -7.02
N LEU A 109 -10.49 -1.98 -7.93
CA LEU A 109 -11.77 -1.30 -8.16
C LEU A 109 -12.86 -2.26 -8.66
N GLU A 110 -12.54 -3.16 -9.59
CA GLU A 110 -13.48 -4.18 -10.05
C GLU A 110 -13.92 -5.12 -8.92
N MET A 111 -13.00 -5.48 -8.03
CA MET A 111 -13.30 -6.32 -6.87
C MET A 111 -14.14 -5.59 -5.82
N VAL A 112 -13.90 -4.30 -5.58
CA VAL A 112 -14.74 -3.46 -4.73
C VAL A 112 -16.16 -3.40 -5.30
N GLN A 113 -16.32 -3.15 -6.61
CA GLN A 113 -17.63 -3.13 -7.27
C GLN A 113 -18.37 -4.47 -7.13
N ARG A 114 -17.68 -5.60 -7.40
CA ARG A 114 -18.25 -6.95 -7.19
C ARG A 114 -18.61 -7.20 -5.73
N GLY A 115 -17.85 -6.62 -4.80
CA GLY A 115 -18.13 -6.68 -3.37
C GLY A 115 -19.43 -6.01 -2.98
N ILE A 116 -19.68 -4.81 -3.50
CA ILE A 116 -20.93 -4.08 -3.30
C ILE A 116 -22.11 -4.92 -3.79
N SER A 117 -22.02 -5.46 -5.03
CA SER A 117 -23.07 -6.31 -5.59
C SER A 117 -23.32 -7.61 -4.80
N ARG A 118 -22.33 -8.07 -4.02
CA ARG A 118 -22.40 -9.30 -3.21
C ARG A 118 -22.67 -9.03 -1.72
N GLY A 119 -22.95 -7.79 -1.33
CA GLY A 119 -23.29 -7.43 0.06
C GLY A 119 -22.10 -7.24 1.00
N PHE A 120 -20.87 -7.11 0.50
CA PHE A 120 -19.67 -6.84 1.32
C PHE A 120 -19.50 -5.34 1.65
N THR A 121 -20.53 -4.52 1.47
CA THR A 121 -20.43 -3.06 1.60
C THR A 121 -20.00 -2.62 3.01
N GLU A 122 -20.46 -3.29 4.07
CA GLU A 122 -20.07 -2.96 5.45
C GLU A 122 -18.57 -3.14 5.69
N ILE A 123 -18.01 -4.27 5.23
CA ILE A 123 -16.57 -4.57 5.33
C ILE A 123 -15.76 -3.53 4.54
N LEU A 124 -16.23 -3.15 3.34
CA LEU A 124 -15.58 -2.14 2.50
C LEU A 124 -15.63 -0.74 3.14
N ILE A 125 -16.74 -0.36 3.77
CA ILE A 125 -16.87 0.91 4.49
C ILE A 125 -15.91 0.92 5.69
N ASN A 126 -15.88 -0.16 6.48
CA ASN A 126 -15.03 -0.22 7.68
C ASN A 126 -13.55 -0.12 7.30
N THR A 127 -13.12 -0.85 6.29
CA THR A 127 -11.74 -0.80 5.79
C THR A 127 -11.41 0.57 5.16
N ALA A 128 -12.35 1.20 4.46
CA ALA A 128 -12.14 2.55 3.93
C ALA A 128 -12.02 3.62 5.02
N LYS A 129 -12.71 3.49 6.16
CA LYS A 129 -12.53 4.39 7.32
C LYS A 129 -11.09 4.35 7.86
N VAL A 130 -10.50 3.15 7.95
CA VAL A 130 -9.11 2.94 8.41
C VAL A 130 -8.10 3.67 7.50
N TYR A 131 -8.35 3.69 6.19
CA TYR A 131 -7.49 4.35 5.22
C TYR A 131 -7.94 5.77 4.83
N SER A 132 -8.81 6.41 5.61
CA SER A 132 -9.40 7.74 5.30
C SER A 132 -8.38 8.84 5.02
N GLN A 133 -7.15 8.70 5.51
CA GLN A 133 -6.00 9.56 5.21
C GLN A 133 -5.58 9.55 3.72
N HIS A 134 -5.98 8.54 2.95
CA HIS A 134 -5.74 8.46 1.51
C HIS A 134 -6.93 9.02 0.72
N LYS A 135 -6.62 9.82 -0.30
CA LYS A 135 -7.63 10.41 -1.20
C LYS A 135 -8.56 9.35 -1.82
N SER A 136 -8.02 8.20 -2.24
CA SER A 136 -8.78 7.11 -2.85
C SER A 136 -9.78 6.46 -1.89
N ALA A 137 -9.44 6.30 -0.62
CA ALA A 137 -10.39 5.81 0.39
C ALA A 137 -11.49 6.83 0.69
N SER A 138 -11.15 8.12 0.75
CA SER A 138 -12.14 9.19 0.94
C SER A 138 -13.12 9.27 -0.23
N GLU A 139 -12.65 9.12 -1.47
CA GLU A 139 -13.51 9.09 -2.66
C GLU A 139 -14.45 7.88 -2.65
N LEU A 140 -13.95 6.71 -2.22
CA LEU A 140 -14.79 5.52 -2.02
C LEU A 140 -15.87 5.74 -0.96
N LEU A 141 -15.52 6.34 0.19
CA LEU A 141 -16.49 6.66 1.24
C LEU A 141 -17.58 7.61 0.75
N SER A 142 -17.22 8.63 -0.04
CA SER A 142 -18.19 9.54 -0.65
C SER A 142 -19.14 8.81 -1.61
N LYS A 143 -18.63 7.85 -2.39
CA LYS A 143 -19.47 7.00 -3.26
C LYS A 143 -20.43 6.14 -2.45
N PHE A 144 -19.96 5.48 -1.39
CA PHE A 144 -20.83 4.70 -0.51
C PHE A 144 -21.95 5.55 0.12
N ARG A 145 -21.66 6.79 0.54
CA ARG A 145 -22.67 7.73 1.06
C ARG A 145 -23.70 8.13 0.00
N GLY A 146 -23.27 8.38 -1.24
CA GLY A 146 -24.13 8.76 -2.35
C GLY A 146 -25.12 7.66 -2.78
N GLU A 147 -24.77 6.40 -2.54
CA GLU A 147 -25.61 5.23 -2.83
C GLU A 147 -26.60 4.89 -1.70
N GLY A 148 -26.74 5.75 -0.67
CA GLY A 148 -27.72 5.57 0.40
C GLY A 148 -27.29 4.64 1.54
N TYR A 149 -26.01 4.32 1.65
CA TYR A 149 -25.47 3.61 2.82
C TYR A 149 -25.21 4.62 3.95
N ASP A 150 -26.04 4.57 4.99
CA ASP A 150 -25.94 5.47 6.14
C ASP A 150 -24.73 5.08 7.02
N ILE A 151 -23.63 5.81 6.86
CA ILE A 151 -22.36 5.55 7.59
C ILE A 151 -22.38 6.15 9.01
N ALA A 152 -23.44 6.91 9.35
CA ALA A 152 -23.48 7.77 10.53
C ALA A 152 -23.85 7.05 11.84
N ASN A 153 -24.36 5.82 11.82
CA ASN A 153 -24.78 5.14 13.04
C ASN A 153 -24.79 3.61 12.89
N ARG A 154 -23.61 2.99 12.79
CA ARG A 154 -23.43 1.54 12.98
C ARG A 154 -21.99 1.20 13.32
#